data_AF-A0AAD5T8Z6-F1
#
_entry.id   AF-A0AAD5T8Z6-F1
#
_cell.length_a   1.000
_cell.length_b   1.000
_cell.length_c   1.000
_cell.angle_alpha   90.00
_cell.angle_beta   90.00
_cell.angle_gamma   90.00
#
_symmetry.space_group_name_H-M   'P 1'
#
loop_
_entity.id
_entity.type
_entity.pdbx_description
1 polymer ?
#
loop_
_entity_poly.entity_id
_entity_poly.type
_entity_poly.pdbx_seq_one_letter_code
_entity_poly.pdbx_strand_id
1 'polypeptide(L)'
;MRPGFYLKQSAELLRTLHKIWTEDKIFIADLTSGFWKLSLQCLNRYLYWVKEILVSLQLKLKEISEPQSTVISPSAQNGAIPPQTSTVAQENALILIVAAILLDISALEEILNLFFNESVSERLPLGFPDLPILKGEEQFLKIIKELNGSVMSEFQKQTSTLIVKRCCVALDQVSVVVQRTGFSSNVPTAASAYVSKILTPASEIFAQVDSRHAQLKNSTSAGAKIVLKNWKLIVCEGVLSRYYGIAAQQLEDVAKVDKYSRSRKKAVAVAVDGAMSAFEKIKLQMKMDVGQFKREMDSLFAAGINNDGNDGNGEKKETAAVVVVEGLEALYALVL
;
A
#
# COMPACT_ATOMS: atom_id res chain seq x y z
N MET A 1 -3.68 -16.72 -21.00
CA MET A 1 -4.37 -16.34 -19.74
C MET A 1 -4.05 -17.36 -18.67
N ARG A 2 -3.52 -16.92 -17.53
CA ARG A 2 -3.26 -17.80 -16.37
C ARG A 2 -4.59 -18.20 -15.70
N PRO A 3 -4.64 -19.27 -14.89
CA PRO A 3 -5.74 -19.48 -13.95
C PRO A 3 -6.01 -18.17 -13.18
N GLY A 4 -7.27 -17.92 -12.80
CA GLY A 4 -7.69 -16.67 -12.15
C GLY A 4 -7.11 -16.46 -10.73
N PHE A 5 -5.96 -17.06 -10.40
CA PHE A 5 -5.29 -16.89 -9.12
C PHE A 5 -3.78 -16.97 -9.32
N TYR A 6 -3.02 -16.27 -8.47
CA TYR A 6 -1.57 -16.37 -8.41
C TYR A 6 -1.11 -17.65 -7.72
N LEU A 7 -1.81 -18.05 -6.65
CA LEU A 7 -1.52 -19.18 -5.81
C LEU A 7 -2.27 -20.41 -6.34
N LYS A 8 -1.53 -21.52 -6.49
CA LYS A 8 -2.12 -22.80 -6.88
C LYS A 8 -3.17 -23.26 -5.86
N GLN A 9 -2.96 -22.96 -4.59
CA GLN A 9 -3.82 -23.34 -3.47
C GLN A 9 -5.19 -22.64 -3.55
N SER A 10 -5.23 -21.37 -3.95
CA SER A 10 -6.48 -20.63 -4.14
C SER A 10 -7.30 -21.20 -5.29
N ALA A 11 -6.64 -21.51 -6.41
CA ALA A 11 -7.27 -22.17 -7.55
C ALA A 11 -7.78 -23.58 -7.20
N GLU A 12 -7.01 -24.35 -6.43
CA GLU A 12 -7.36 -25.72 -6.05
C GLU A 12 -8.49 -25.77 -5.02
N LEU A 13 -8.54 -24.82 -4.08
CA LEU A 13 -9.68 -24.63 -3.17
C LEU A 13 -10.97 -24.44 -3.98
N LEU A 14 -10.98 -23.44 -4.87
CA LEU A 14 -12.16 -23.14 -5.67
C LEU A 14 -12.57 -24.34 -6.54
N ARG A 15 -11.59 -24.99 -7.18
CA ARG A 15 -11.84 -26.19 -7.97
C ARG A 15 -12.49 -27.29 -7.13
N THR A 16 -11.96 -27.56 -5.94
CA THR A 16 -12.48 -28.59 -5.03
C THR A 16 -13.92 -28.29 -4.63
N LEU A 17 -14.22 -27.05 -4.26
CA LEU A 17 -15.58 -26.64 -3.90
C LEU A 17 -16.56 -26.79 -5.08
N HIS A 18 -16.16 -26.36 -6.28
CA HIS A 18 -16.98 -26.58 -7.49
C HIS A 18 -17.23 -28.06 -7.77
N LYS A 19 -16.22 -28.92 -7.63
CA LYS A 19 -16.42 -30.36 -7.84
C LYS A 19 -17.45 -30.96 -6.90
N ILE A 20 -17.40 -30.56 -5.62
CA ILE A 20 -18.29 -31.07 -4.59
C ILE A 20 -19.75 -30.69 -4.88
N TRP A 21 -19.99 -29.44 -5.27
CA TRP A 21 -21.35 -28.92 -5.37
C TRP A 21 -21.92 -28.93 -6.77
N THR A 22 -21.12 -28.89 -7.83
CA THR A 22 -21.62 -28.73 -9.21
C THR A 22 -21.57 -30.02 -10.02
N GLU A 23 -20.68 -30.98 -9.71
CA GLU A 23 -20.59 -32.22 -10.49
C GLU A 23 -21.66 -33.24 -10.04
N ASP A 24 -22.63 -33.53 -10.91
CA ASP A 24 -23.76 -34.44 -10.61
C ASP A 24 -23.33 -35.88 -10.34
N LYS A 25 -22.14 -36.29 -10.82
CA LYS A 25 -21.58 -37.61 -10.53
C LYS A 25 -21.05 -37.74 -9.10
N ILE A 26 -20.77 -36.61 -8.45
CA ILE A 26 -20.19 -36.54 -7.10
C ILE A 26 -21.27 -36.17 -6.09
N PHE A 27 -22.14 -35.22 -6.44
CA PHE A 27 -23.17 -34.72 -5.54
C PHE A 27 -24.32 -35.73 -5.35
N ILE A 28 -24.60 -36.05 -4.09
CA ILE A 28 -25.70 -36.89 -3.64
C ILE A 28 -26.46 -36.12 -2.56
N ALA A 29 -27.74 -35.83 -2.79
CA ALA A 29 -28.55 -34.97 -1.91
C ALA A 29 -28.57 -35.46 -0.45
N ASP A 30 -28.61 -36.77 -0.22
CA ASP A 30 -28.60 -37.36 1.13
C ASP A 30 -27.30 -37.10 1.91
N LEU A 31 -26.22 -36.73 1.21
CA LEU A 31 -24.92 -36.40 1.79
C LEU A 31 -24.65 -34.89 1.89
N THR A 32 -25.67 -34.05 1.71
CA THR A 32 -25.53 -32.58 1.73
C THR A 32 -24.84 -32.07 3.00
N SER A 33 -25.17 -32.64 4.17
CA SER A 33 -24.52 -32.28 5.44
C SER A 33 -23.01 -32.63 5.47
N GLY A 34 -22.62 -33.72 4.81
CA GLY A 34 -21.23 -34.11 4.61
C GLY A 34 -20.49 -33.15 3.68
N PHE A 35 -21.09 -32.80 2.53
CA PHE A 35 -20.51 -31.84 1.59
C PHE A 35 -20.38 -30.44 2.17
N TRP A 36 -21.38 -30.00 2.95
CA TRP A 36 -21.32 -28.77 3.72
C TRP A 36 -20.13 -28.76 4.68
N LYS A 37 -20.03 -29.79 5.53
CA LYS A 37 -18.92 -29.92 6.47
C LYS A 37 -17.56 -29.95 5.77
N LEU A 38 -17.44 -30.69 4.66
CA LEU A 38 -16.21 -30.75 3.86
C LEU A 38 -15.84 -29.38 3.29
N SER A 39 -16.82 -28.61 2.80
CA SER A 39 -16.60 -27.27 2.26
C SER A 39 -16.03 -26.32 3.31
N LEU A 40 -16.62 -26.34 4.51
CA LEU A 40 -16.13 -25.56 5.65
C LEU A 40 -14.72 -26.02 6.09
N GLN A 41 -14.44 -27.33 6.04
CA GLN A 41 -13.10 -27.85 6.33
C GLN A 41 -12.06 -27.39 5.31
N CYS A 42 -12.38 -27.41 4.01
CA CYS A 42 -11.50 -26.90 2.96
C CYS A 42 -11.19 -25.40 3.16
N LEU A 43 -12.21 -24.59 3.45
CA LEU A 43 -12.05 -23.16 3.73
C LEU A 43 -11.18 -22.93 4.98
N ASN A 44 -11.45 -23.66 6.08
CA ASN A 44 -10.66 -23.54 7.30
C ASN A 44 -9.20 -23.98 7.10
N ARG A 45 -8.96 -25.04 6.32
CA ARG A 45 -7.61 -25.49 5.99
C ARG A 45 -6.85 -24.43 5.19
N TYR A 46 -7.53 -23.78 4.23
CA TYR A 46 -6.95 -22.67 3.48
C TYR A 46 -6.64 -21.47 4.37
N LEU A 47 -7.54 -21.10 5.29
CA LEU A 47 -7.31 -20.05 6.29
C LEU A 47 -6.06 -20.30 7.12
N TYR A 48 -5.93 -21.51 7.66
CA TYR A 48 -4.77 -21.87 8.48
C TYR A 48 -3.47 -21.77 7.66
N TRP A 49 -3.48 -22.33 6.44
CA TRP A 49 -2.34 -22.26 5.53
C TRP A 49 -1.94 -20.82 5.18
N VAL A 50 -2.91 -19.94 4.89
CA VAL A 50 -2.63 -18.51 4.66
C VAL A 50 -2.00 -17.89 5.91
N LYS A 51 -2.56 -18.11 7.10
CA LYS A 51 -2.01 -17.59 8.36
C LYS A 51 -0.56 -18.06 8.59
N GLU A 52 -0.24 -19.32 8.34
CA GLU A 52 1.13 -19.86 8.47
C GLU A 52 2.12 -19.22 7.50
N ILE A 53 1.74 -19.08 6.22
CA ILE A 53 2.57 -18.40 5.22
C ILE A 53 2.82 -16.96 5.65
N LEU A 54 1.77 -16.30 6.11
CA LEU A 54 1.82 -14.92 6.53
C LEU A 54 2.78 -14.74 7.71
N VAL A 55 2.69 -15.56 8.76
CA VAL A 55 3.68 -15.56 9.86
C VAL A 55 5.11 -15.77 9.33
N SER A 56 5.30 -16.72 8.41
CA SER A 56 6.61 -16.98 7.81
C SER A 56 7.16 -15.78 7.02
N LEU A 57 6.29 -15.06 6.31
CA LEU A 57 6.67 -13.85 5.58
C LEU A 57 7.04 -12.72 6.52
N GLN A 58 6.36 -12.57 7.67
CA GLN A 58 6.72 -11.56 8.68
C GLN A 58 8.10 -11.80 9.25
N LEU A 59 8.43 -13.05 9.57
CA LEU A 59 9.75 -13.42 10.08
C LEU A 59 10.84 -13.08 9.06
N LYS A 60 10.66 -13.49 7.79
CA LYS A 60 11.60 -13.15 6.71
C LYS A 60 11.76 -11.65 6.51
N LEU A 61 10.67 -10.89 6.61
CA LEU A 61 10.72 -9.44 6.44
C LEU A 61 11.53 -8.77 7.56
N LYS A 62 11.39 -9.26 8.80
CA LYS A 62 12.17 -8.80 9.96
C LYS A 62 13.64 -9.15 9.82
N GLU A 63 13.96 -10.39 9.44
CA GLU A 63 15.34 -10.86 9.22
C GLU A 63 16.08 -10.02 8.18
N ILE A 64 15.39 -9.58 7.11
CA ILE A 64 15.99 -8.74 6.06
C ILE A 64 16.14 -7.28 6.51
N SER A 65 15.23 -6.80 7.39
CA SER A 65 15.22 -5.42 7.87
C SER A 65 16.20 -5.15 9.00
N GLU A 66 16.54 -6.17 9.79
CA GLU A 66 17.52 -6.05 10.87
C GLU A 66 18.94 -6.06 10.30
N PRO A 67 19.81 -5.09 10.67
CA PRO A 67 21.22 -5.19 10.35
C PRO A 67 21.76 -6.43 11.06
N GLN A 68 22.26 -7.41 10.29
CA GLN A 68 22.95 -8.56 10.85
C GLN A 68 24.04 -8.03 11.80
N SER A 69 23.78 -8.14 13.10
CA SER A 69 24.79 -7.93 14.11
C SER A 69 25.75 -9.10 13.97
N THR A 70 26.77 -8.92 13.13
CA THR A 70 27.87 -9.86 13.03
C THR A 70 28.49 -9.98 14.41
N VAL A 71 28.27 -11.13 15.04
CA VAL A 71 29.12 -11.63 16.12
C VAL A 71 30.54 -11.65 15.55
N ILE A 72 31.38 -10.77 16.08
CA ILE A 72 32.77 -10.60 15.64
C ILE A 72 33.53 -11.86 16.04
N SER A 73 33.73 -12.79 15.11
CA SER A 73 34.83 -13.75 15.18
C SER A 73 36.07 -13.11 14.54
N PRO A 74 37.18 -12.95 15.27
CA PRO A 74 38.36 -12.27 14.75
C PRO A 74 39.23 -13.25 13.97
N SER A 75 38.80 -13.65 12.76
CA SER A 75 39.72 -14.20 11.75
C SER A 75 39.03 -14.34 10.38
N ALA A 76 39.14 -13.31 9.54
CA ALA A 76 39.18 -13.41 8.07
C ALA A 76 39.19 -11.99 7.49
N GLN A 77 40.38 -11.51 7.14
CA GLN A 77 40.53 -10.38 6.23
C GLN A 77 40.04 -10.82 4.84
N ASN A 78 38.86 -10.35 4.44
CA ASN A 78 38.46 -10.01 3.07
C ASN A 78 36.99 -9.56 3.09
N GLY A 79 36.76 -8.31 3.46
CA GLY A 79 35.44 -7.71 3.62
C GLY A 79 34.78 -7.39 2.27
N ALA A 80 34.04 -8.34 1.72
CA ALA A 80 32.99 -8.05 0.74
C ALA A 80 31.73 -7.62 1.51
N ILE A 81 31.41 -6.32 1.47
CA ILE A 81 30.11 -5.81 1.92
C ILE A 81 29.04 -6.50 1.05
N PRO A 82 28.04 -7.19 1.61
CA PRO A 82 26.95 -7.72 0.78
C PRO A 82 26.29 -6.55 0.03
N PRO A 83 26.10 -6.65 -1.30
CA PRO A 83 25.58 -5.53 -2.07
C PRO A 83 24.15 -5.21 -1.64
N GLN A 84 23.88 -3.95 -1.28
CA GLN A 84 22.56 -3.41 -0.91
C GLN A 84 21.47 -3.74 -1.96
N THR A 85 21.87 -3.96 -3.21
CA THR A 85 21.03 -4.37 -4.34
C THR A 85 20.37 -5.74 -4.11
N SER A 86 21.02 -6.64 -3.38
CA SER A 86 20.49 -7.99 -3.10
C SER A 86 19.34 -7.95 -2.09
N THR A 87 19.44 -7.11 -1.06
CA THR A 87 18.40 -6.87 -0.04
C THR A 87 17.13 -6.27 -0.65
N VAL A 88 17.28 -5.23 -1.48
CA VAL A 88 16.13 -4.55 -2.14
C VAL A 88 15.37 -5.51 -3.06
N ALA A 89 16.08 -6.38 -3.79
CA ALA A 89 15.48 -7.38 -4.65
C ALA A 89 14.72 -8.46 -3.85
N GLN A 90 15.26 -8.89 -2.71
CA GLN A 90 14.59 -9.84 -1.81
C GLN A 90 13.33 -9.24 -1.19
N GLU A 91 13.39 -8.02 -0.68
CA GLU A 91 12.22 -7.29 -0.18
C GLU A 91 11.15 -7.11 -1.28
N ASN A 92 11.54 -6.77 -2.50
CA ASN A 92 10.62 -6.67 -3.63
C ASN A 92 9.94 -8.01 -3.92
N ALA A 93 10.68 -9.12 -3.90
CA ALA A 93 10.10 -10.44 -4.08
C ALA A 93 9.06 -10.75 -2.99
N LEU A 94 9.33 -10.41 -1.72
CA LEU A 94 8.38 -10.59 -0.63
C LEU A 94 7.13 -9.71 -0.79
N ILE A 95 7.30 -8.43 -1.14
CA ILE A 95 6.17 -7.52 -1.39
C ILE A 95 5.29 -8.06 -2.52
N LEU A 96 5.88 -8.61 -3.58
CA LEU A 96 5.14 -9.20 -4.70
C LEU A 96 4.43 -10.51 -4.31
N ILE A 97 4.98 -11.30 -3.38
CA ILE A 97 4.29 -12.47 -2.82
C ILE A 97 3.11 -12.04 -1.97
N VAL A 98 3.28 -11.02 -1.12
CA VAL A 98 2.18 -10.44 -0.33
C VAL A 98 1.08 -9.92 -1.27
N ALA A 99 1.45 -9.16 -2.31
CA ALA A 99 0.50 -8.69 -3.31
C ALA A 99 -0.32 -9.83 -3.94
N ALA A 100 0.33 -10.93 -4.32
CA ALA A 100 -0.34 -12.11 -4.86
C ALA A 100 -1.35 -12.72 -3.87
N ILE A 101 -0.98 -12.85 -2.59
CA ILE A 101 -1.87 -13.34 -1.53
C ILE A 101 -3.07 -12.41 -1.33
N LEU A 102 -2.82 -11.09 -1.23
CA LEU A 102 -3.86 -10.10 -1.03
C LEU A 102 -4.90 -10.13 -2.17
N LEU A 103 -4.41 -10.17 -3.41
CA LEU A 103 -5.26 -10.19 -4.60
C LEU A 103 -6.07 -11.48 -4.71
N ASP A 104 -5.46 -12.63 -4.41
CA ASP A 104 -6.17 -13.91 -4.43
C ASP A 104 -7.27 -13.99 -3.37
N ILE A 105 -7.02 -13.51 -2.15
CA ILE A 105 -8.03 -13.52 -1.07
C ILE A 105 -9.20 -12.59 -1.41
N SER A 106 -8.93 -11.41 -1.95
CA SER A 106 -10.00 -10.48 -2.38
C SER A 106 -10.84 -11.06 -3.51
N ALA A 107 -10.20 -11.70 -4.49
CA ALA A 107 -10.93 -12.37 -5.56
C ALA A 107 -11.72 -13.59 -5.06
N LEU A 108 -11.16 -14.36 -4.12
CA LEU A 108 -11.85 -15.50 -3.50
C LEU A 108 -13.13 -15.05 -2.77
N GLU A 109 -13.13 -13.92 -2.07
CA GLU A 109 -14.34 -13.44 -1.42
C GLU A 109 -15.48 -13.20 -2.42
N GLU A 110 -15.20 -12.50 -3.52
CA GLU A 110 -16.18 -12.21 -4.56
C GLU A 110 -16.68 -13.50 -5.22
N ILE A 111 -15.76 -14.38 -5.60
CA ILE A 111 -16.08 -15.64 -6.28
C ILE A 111 -16.84 -16.60 -5.36
N LEU A 112 -16.45 -16.74 -4.09
CA LEU A 112 -17.14 -17.61 -3.13
C LEU A 112 -18.54 -17.07 -2.81
N ASN A 113 -18.70 -15.75 -2.78
CA ASN A 113 -20.01 -15.13 -2.59
C ASN A 113 -20.96 -15.46 -3.75
N LEU A 114 -20.49 -15.40 -5.00
CA LEU A 114 -21.25 -15.80 -6.18
C LEU A 114 -21.53 -17.30 -6.19
N PHE A 115 -20.49 -18.12 -6.01
CA PHE A 115 -20.57 -19.58 -5.96
C PHE A 115 -21.58 -20.08 -4.93
N PHE A 116 -21.64 -19.46 -3.75
CA PHE A 116 -22.62 -19.82 -2.74
C PHE A 116 -24.05 -19.60 -3.26
N ASN A 117 -24.32 -18.46 -3.89
CA ASN A 117 -25.67 -18.14 -4.37
C ASN A 117 -26.07 -19.05 -5.52
N GLU A 118 -25.16 -19.27 -6.48
CA GLU A 118 -25.48 -19.94 -7.74
C GLU A 118 -25.39 -21.47 -7.67
N SER A 119 -24.57 -22.03 -6.78
CA SER A 119 -24.32 -23.49 -6.75
C SER A 119 -24.70 -24.14 -5.44
N VAL A 120 -24.36 -23.52 -4.31
CA VAL A 120 -24.62 -24.12 -3.00
C VAL A 120 -26.10 -23.95 -2.63
N SER A 121 -26.64 -22.74 -2.73
CA SER A 121 -27.97 -22.42 -2.24
C SER A 121 -29.09 -23.22 -2.94
N GLU A 122 -28.95 -23.45 -4.25
CA GLU A 122 -29.93 -24.20 -5.05
C GLU A 122 -29.98 -25.70 -4.70
N ARG A 123 -28.89 -26.24 -4.12
CA ARG A 123 -28.76 -27.66 -3.81
C ARG A 123 -28.97 -27.99 -2.33
N LEU A 124 -29.25 -26.99 -1.50
CA LEU A 124 -29.58 -27.19 -0.10
C LEU A 124 -31.03 -27.68 0.05
N PRO A 125 -31.29 -28.73 0.86
CA PRO A 125 -32.64 -29.24 1.08
C PRO A 125 -33.47 -28.30 1.94
N LEU A 126 -34.81 -28.40 1.82
CA LEU A 126 -35.80 -27.55 2.52
C LEU A 126 -35.75 -27.60 4.07
N GLY A 127 -34.95 -28.49 4.66
CA GLY A 127 -34.74 -28.62 6.11
C GLY A 127 -33.37 -28.15 6.61
N PHE A 128 -32.54 -27.57 5.74
CA PHE A 128 -31.26 -26.97 6.15
C PHE A 128 -31.49 -25.61 6.86
N PRO A 129 -30.55 -25.15 7.72
CA PRO A 129 -30.65 -23.84 8.36
C PRO A 129 -30.81 -22.69 7.36
N ASP A 130 -31.32 -21.54 7.82
CA ASP A 130 -31.60 -20.39 6.96
C ASP A 130 -30.36 -19.94 6.16
N LEU A 131 -30.56 -19.68 4.87
CA LEU A 131 -29.50 -19.28 3.93
C LEU A 131 -28.65 -18.09 4.41
N PRO A 132 -29.22 -17.03 5.03
CA PRO A 132 -28.41 -15.94 5.58
C PRO A 132 -27.42 -16.39 6.66
N ILE A 133 -27.78 -17.37 7.50
CA ILE A 133 -26.91 -17.92 8.55
C ILE A 133 -25.79 -18.74 7.93
N LEU A 134 -26.12 -19.58 6.95
CA LEU A 134 -25.16 -20.45 6.26
C LEU A 134 -24.17 -19.64 5.42
N LYS A 135 -24.65 -18.64 4.68
CA LYS A 135 -23.82 -17.78 3.85
C LYS A 135 -22.98 -16.82 4.68
N GLY A 136 -23.59 -16.25 5.71
CA GLY A 136 -23.20 -15.01 6.34
C GLY A 136 -21.95 -15.08 7.19
N GLU A 137 -21.85 -14.11 8.08
CA GLU A 137 -20.66 -13.82 8.90
C GLU A 137 -20.32 -14.90 9.92
N GLU A 138 -21.19 -15.92 10.04
CA GLU A 138 -21.04 -16.97 11.04
C GLU A 138 -20.51 -18.29 10.46
N GLN A 139 -20.64 -18.54 9.14
CA GLN A 139 -20.30 -19.85 8.56
C GLN A 139 -19.46 -19.77 7.28
N PHE A 140 -20.07 -19.72 6.10
CA PHE A 140 -19.34 -19.94 4.84
C PHE A 140 -18.38 -18.80 4.48
N LEU A 141 -18.85 -17.55 4.50
CA LEU A 141 -18.03 -16.39 4.16
C LEU A 141 -17.25 -15.83 5.35
N LYS A 142 -17.54 -16.27 6.57
CA LYS A 142 -16.80 -15.86 7.79
C LYS A 142 -15.29 -15.93 7.62
N ILE A 143 -14.83 -17.06 7.10
CA ILE A 143 -13.42 -17.41 7.01
C ILE A 143 -12.65 -16.47 6.07
N ILE A 144 -13.23 -16.16 4.89
CA ILE A 144 -12.58 -15.28 3.92
C ILE A 144 -12.69 -13.81 4.34
N LYS A 145 -13.79 -13.41 4.99
CA LYS A 145 -13.94 -12.08 5.60
C LYS A 145 -12.94 -11.84 6.73
N GLU A 146 -12.67 -12.83 7.56
CA GLU A 146 -11.64 -12.75 8.61
C GLU A 146 -10.26 -12.49 8.01
N LEU A 147 -9.93 -13.16 6.89
CA LEU A 147 -8.69 -12.91 6.16
C LEU A 147 -8.62 -11.50 5.58
N ASN A 148 -9.65 -11.06 4.86
CA ASN A 148 -9.70 -9.72 4.26
C ASN A 148 -9.68 -8.59 5.31
N GLY A 149 -10.20 -8.85 6.52
CA GLY A 149 -10.26 -7.88 7.61
C GLY A 149 -8.92 -7.67 8.33
N SER A 150 -8.66 -8.48 9.36
CA SER A 150 -7.56 -8.24 10.30
C SER A 150 -6.20 -8.61 9.72
N VAL A 151 -6.16 -9.74 9.01
CA VAL A 151 -4.92 -10.32 8.53
C VAL A 151 -4.34 -9.47 7.40
N MET A 152 -5.13 -9.16 6.38
CA MET A 152 -4.65 -8.39 5.23
C MET A 152 -4.22 -6.96 5.59
N SER A 153 -4.94 -6.30 6.51
CA SER A 153 -4.59 -4.95 6.96
C SER A 153 -3.19 -4.88 7.57
N GLU A 154 -2.79 -5.88 8.36
CA GLU A 154 -1.46 -5.92 8.98
C GLU A 154 -0.34 -6.04 7.93
N PHE A 155 -0.52 -6.89 6.92
CA PHE A 155 0.48 -7.05 5.86
C PHE A 155 0.60 -5.85 4.94
N GLN A 156 -0.53 -5.22 4.61
CA GLN A 156 -0.53 -3.96 3.88
C GLN A 156 0.26 -2.91 4.65
N LYS A 157 0.05 -2.77 5.97
CA LYS A 157 0.81 -1.83 6.80
C LYS A 157 2.30 -2.14 6.80
N GLN A 158 2.70 -3.38 7.06
CA GLN A 158 4.12 -3.75 7.14
C GLN A 158 4.86 -3.55 5.82
N THR A 159 4.28 -3.99 4.70
CA THR A 159 4.88 -3.78 3.39
C THR A 159 4.87 -2.31 2.99
N SER A 160 3.82 -1.55 3.37
CA SER A 160 3.79 -0.10 3.17
C SER A 160 4.91 0.59 3.91
N THR A 161 5.23 0.21 5.15
CA THR A 161 6.34 0.79 5.91
C THR A 161 7.67 0.70 5.15
N LEU A 162 7.94 -0.41 4.47
CA LEU A 162 9.14 -0.57 3.65
C LEU A 162 9.11 0.33 2.41
N ILE A 163 7.98 0.37 1.71
CA ILE A 163 7.82 1.22 0.53
C ILE A 163 7.98 2.70 0.92
N VAL A 164 7.34 3.12 2.01
CA VAL A 164 7.43 4.48 2.59
C VAL A 164 8.88 4.79 2.94
N LYS A 165 9.59 3.90 3.64
CA LYS A 165 11.01 4.11 4.01
C LYS A 165 11.87 4.40 2.77
N ARG A 166 11.64 3.68 1.67
CA ARG A 166 12.37 3.90 0.40
C ARG A 166 11.99 5.21 -0.27
N CYS A 167 10.70 5.54 -0.30
CA CYS A 167 10.21 6.81 -0.85
C CYS A 167 10.81 8.00 -0.08
N CYS A 168 10.95 7.87 1.24
CA CYS A 168 11.47 8.91 2.11
C CYS A 168 12.97 9.18 1.94
N VAL A 169 13.76 8.33 1.28
CA VAL A 169 15.19 8.59 1.01
C VAL A 169 15.37 9.86 0.17
N ALA A 170 14.49 10.11 -0.80
CA ALA A 170 14.55 11.33 -1.60
C ALA A 170 14.26 12.60 -0.77
N LEU A 171 13.53 12.47 0.35
CA LEU A 171 13.20 13.60 1.23
C LEU A 171 14.41 14.12 2.02
N ASP A 172 15.51 13.36 2.10
CA ASP A 172 16.74 13.84 2.74
C ASP A 172 17.33 15.06 1.99
N GLN A 173 16.96 15.25 0.73
CA GLN A 173 17.38 16.40 -0.09
C GLN A 173 16.67 17.71 0.26
N VAL A 174 15.58 17.67 1.04
CA VAL A 174 14.80 18.87 1.37
C VAL A 174 15.68 19.93 2.07
N SER A 175 16.49 19.51 3.04
CA SER A 175 17.38 20.43 3.78
C SER A 175 18.41 21.11 2.87
N VAL A 176 18.99 20.36 1.93
CA VAL A 176 19.97 20.84 0.95
C VAL A 176 19.32 21.86 0.01
N VAL A 177 18.11 21.57 -0.47
CA VAL A 177 17.34 22.48 -1.34
C VAL A 177 16.98 23.77 -0.60
N VAL A 178 16.52 23.66 0.65
CA VAL A 178 16.20 24.80 1.51
C VAL A 178 17.41 25.72 1.67
N GLN A 179 18.57 25.16 2.02
CA GLN A 179 19.82 25.91 2.14
C GLN A 179 20.21 26.58 0.82
N ARG A 180 20.27 25.81 -0.28
CA ARG A 180 20.64 26.32 -1.62
C ARG A 180 19.72 27.47 -2.06
N THR A 181 18.43 27.32 -1.84
CA THR A 181 17.41 28.32 -2.22
C THR A 181 17.56 29.59 -1.39
N GLY A 182 17.83 29.46 -0.10
CA GLY A 182 18.02 30.61 0.80
C GLY A 182 19.23 31.48 0.44
N PHE A 183 20.31 30.87 -0.05
CA PHE A 183 21.54 31.58 -0.45
C PHE A 183 21.57 31.97 -1.94
N SER A 184 20.61 31.52 -2.74
CA SER A 184 20.53 31.84 -4.17
C SER A 184 20.12 33.29 -4.41
N SER A 185 20.75 33.96 -5.37
CA SER A 185 20.29 35.24 -5.91
C SER A 185 19.01 35.08 -6.74
N ASN A 186 18.88 33.95 -7.44
CA ASN A 186 17.77 33.66 -8.34
C ASN A 186 16.50 33.29 -7.58
N VAL A 187 15.36 33.73 -8.11
CA VAL A 187 14.03 33.32 -7.66
C VAL A 187 13.72 31.93 -8.22
N PRO A 188 13.24 30.99 -7.39
CA PRO A 188 12.78 29.68 -7.84
C PRO A 188 11.70 29.76 -8.93
N THR A 189 11.86 29.00 -10.02
CA THR A 189 10.91 28.95 -11.14
C THR A 189 10.33 27.57 -11.42
N ALA A 190 10.89 26.51 -10.82
CA ALA A 190 10.44 25.14 -11.01
C ALA A 190 10.57 24.33 -9.72
N ALA A 191 9.82 23.23 -9.65
CA ALA A 191 9.95 22.25 -8.57
C ALA A 191 11.32 21.58 -8.58
N SER A 192 11.78 21.16 -7.41
CA SER A 192 13.05 20.52 -7.21
C SER A 192 13.09 19.12 -7.82
N ALA A 193 14.22 18.76 -8.43
CA ALA A 193 14.38 17.47 -9.12
C ALA A 193 14.31 16.23 -8.21
N TYR A 194 14.41 16.39 -6.88
CA TYR A 194 14.21 15.25 -5.96
C TYR A 194 12.73 14.86 -5.84
N VAL A 195 11.80 15.77 -6.09
CA VAL A 195 10.36 15.56 -5.84
C VAL A 195 9.82 14.44 -6.72
N SER A 196 10.19 14.42 -8.00
CA SER A 196 9.80 13.35 -8.94
C SER A 196 10.40 11.98 -8.58
N LYS A 197 11.37 11.94 -7.66
CA LYS A 197 12.00 10.70 -7.17
C LYS A 197 11.34 10.16 -5.90
N ILE A 198 10.49 10.94 -5.24
CA ILE A 198 9.89 10.55 -3.95
C ILE A 198 9.03 9.30 -4.12
N LEU A 199 8.11 9.29 -5.10
CA LEU A 199 7.17 8.19 -5.28
C LEU A 199 7.64 7.13 -6.30
N THR A 200 8.83 7.26 -6.87
CA THR A 200 9.38 6.27 -7.82
C THR A 200 9.38 4.84 -7.26
N PRO A 201 9.85 4.58 -6.01
CA PRO A 201 9.85 3.22 -5.48
C PRO A 201 8.45 2.61 -5.37
N ALA A 202 7.45 3.41 -5.00
CA ALA A 202 6.06 2.97 -4.96
C ALA A 202 5.54 2.70 -6.38
N SER A 203 5.76 3.63 -7.31
CA SER A 203 5.31 3.51 -8.70
C SER A 203 5.86 2.25 -9.37
N GLU A 204 7.13 1.93 -9.19
CA GLU A 204 7.75 0.73 -9.76
C GLU A 204 7.16 -0.57 -9.21
N ILE A 205 6.91 -0.62 -7.89
CA ILE A 205 6.30 -1.80 -7.26
C ILE A 205 4.87 -1.97 -7.73
N PHE A 206 4.05 -0.91 -7.70
CA PHE A 206 2.65 -1.01 -8.10
C PHE A 206 2.51 -1.28 -9.60
N ALA A 207 3.37 -0.75 -10.46
CA ALA A 207 3.39 -1.11 -11.88
C ALA A 207 3.68 -2.61 -12.10
N GLN A 208 4.56 -3.21 -11.29
CA GLN A 208 4.80 -4.66 -11.34
C GLN A 208 3.60 -5.46 -10.84
N VAL A 209 2.89 -4.99 -9.82
CA VAL A 209 1.68 -5.64 -9.31
C VAL A 209 0.56 -5.54 -10.37
N ASP A 210 0.29 -4.34 -10.88
CA ASP A 210 -0.75 -4.06 -11.88
C ASP A 210 -0.51 -4.86 -13.17
N SER A 211 0.73 -4.88 -13.68
CA SER A 211 1.09 -5.66 -14.89
C SER A 211 0.92 -7.18 -14.70
N ARG A 212 1.26 -7.71 -13.52
CA ARG A 212 1.04 -9.13 -13.19
C ARG A 212 -0.45 -9.43 -13.03
N HIS A 213 -1.22 -8.50 -12.47
CA HIS A 213 -2.65 -8.66 -12.27
C HIS A 213 -3.43 -8.66 -13.57
N ALA A 214 -3.10 -7.75 -14.49
CA ALA A 214 -3.72 -7.69 -15.81
C ALA A 214 -3.63 -9.01 -16.62
N GLN A 215 -2.69 -9.91 -16.28
CA GLN A 215 -2.54 -11.22 -16.93
C GLN A 215 -3.51 -12.30 -16.42
N LEU A 216 -4.23 -12.04 -15.33
CA LEU A 216 -5.20 -12.97 -14.74
C LEU A 216 -6.60 -12.78 -15.33
N LYS A 217 -7.38 -13.86 -15.36
CA LYS A 217 -8.77 -13.84 -15.85
C LYS A 217 -9.72 -13.01 -14.98
N ASN A 218 -9.43 -12.92 -13.68
CA ASN A 218 -10.19 -12.16 -12.68
C ASN A 218 -9.58 -10.79 -12.39
N SER A 219 -8.78 -10.25 -13.32
CA SER A 219 -8.10 -8.96 -13.18
C SER A 219 -9.04 -7.77 -13.01
N THR A 220 -10.33 -7.94 -13.31
CA THR A 220 -11.37 -6.92 -13.20
C THR A 220 -12.14 -6.96 -11.88
N SER A 221 -11.83 -7.90 -10.97
CA SER A 221 -12.54 -8.03 -9.68
C SER A 221 -12.53 -6.72 -8.90
N ALA A 222 -13.70 -6.34 -8.38
CA ALA A 222 -13.84 -5.08 -7.65
C ALA A 222 -13.02 -5.10 -6.35
N GLY A 223 -12.96 -6.27 -5.69
CA GLY A 223 -12.15 -6.48 -4.49
C GLY A 223 -10.67 -6.18 -4.71
N ALA A 224 -10.07 -6.67 -5.80
CA ALA A 224 -8.67 -6.41 -6.12
C ALA A 224 -8.38 -4.93 -6.33
N LYS A 225 -9.24 -4.21 -7.08
CA LYS A 225 -9.10 -2.76 -7.29
C LYS A 225 -9.13 -1.99 -5.97
N ILE A 226 -10.05 -2.35 -5.07
CA ILE A 226 -10.17 -1.74 -3.74
C ILE A 226 -8.92 -1.98 -2.91
N VAL A 227 -8.41 -3.22 -2.87
CA VAL A 227 -7.22 -3.58 -2.10
C VAL A 227 -5.98 -2.82 -2.59
N LEU A 228 -5.78 -2.73 -3.90
CA LEU A 228 -4.66 -1.98 -4.48
C LEU A 228 -4.77 -0.48 -4.21
N LYS A 229 -5.97 0.10 -4.34
CA LYS A 229 -6.22 1.51 -4.02
C LYS A 229 -5.91 1.81 -2.56
N ASN A 230 -6.41 0.99 -1.63
CA ASN A 230 -6.18 1.17 -0.20
C ASN A 230 -4.69 1.05 0.16
N TRP A 231 -3.99 0.12 -0.49
CA TRP A 231 -2.56 -0.03 -0.27
C TRP A 231 -1.77 1.19 -0.76
N LYS A 232 -2.09 1.72 -1.95
CA LYS A 232 -1.51 2.97 -2.46
C LYS A 232 -1.76 4.14 -1.50
N LEU A 233 -2.96 4.23 -0.92
CA LEU A 233 -3.32 5.26 0.08
C LEU A 233 -2.43 5.19 1.34
N ILE A 234 -2.27 3.99 1.93
CA ILE A 234 -1.44 3.81 3.13
C ILE A 234 0.02 4.25 2.87
N VAL A 235 0.56 3.93 1.68
CA VAL A 235 1.89 4.37 1.29
C VAL A 235 1.95 5.89 1.15
N CYS A 236 0.99 6.50 0.46
CA CYS A 236 0.95 7.95 0.27
C CYS A 236 0.83 8.69 1.60
N GLU A 237 -0.02 8.23 2.51
CA GLU A 237 -0.19 8.77 3.86
C GLU A 237 1.13 8.76 4.65
N GLY A 238 1.84 7.63 4.64
CA GLY A 238 3.13 7.51 5.33
C GLY A 238 4.20 8.47 4.78
N VAL A 239 4.28 8.61 3.45
CA VAL A 239 5.22 9.54 2.80
C VAL A 239 4.84 10.99 3.08
N LEU A 240 3.55 11.32 2.99
CA LEU A 240 3.01 12.66 3.23
C LEU A 240 3.26 13.12 4.67
N SER A 241 2.99 12.25 5.65
CA SER A 241 3.28 12.52 7.06
C SER A 241 4.77 12.83 7.29
N ARG A 242 5.66 12.04 6.68
CA ARG A 242 7.10 12.29 6.78
C ARG A 242 7.51 13.59 6.10
N TYR A 243 6.97 13.87 4.92
CA TYR A 243 7.26 15.10 4.18
C TYR A 243 6.81 16.32 4.96
N TYR A 244 5.60 16.30 5.52
CA TYR A 244 5.08 17.35 6.40
C TYR A 244 6.03 17.62 7.58
N GLY A 245 6.45 16.57 8.31
CA GLY A 245 7.35 16.73 9.44
C GLY A 245 8.68 17.39 9.07
N ILE A 246 9.29 16.97 7.95
CA ILE A 246 10.55 17.57 7.47
C ILE A 246 10.33 19.01 7.03
N ALA A 247 9.28 19.27 6.25
CA ALA A 247 8.96 20.60 5.72
C ALA A 247 8.68 21.60 6.86
N ALA A 248 7.91 21.19 7.87
CA ALA A 248 7.56 22.03 9.01
C ALA A 248 8.81 22.42 9.79
N GLN A 249 9.68 21.46 10.08
CA GLN A 249 10.94 21.72 10.77
C GLN A 249 11.83 22.70 9.99
N GLN A 250 11.99 22.49 8.68
CA GLN A 250 12.83 23.37 7.86
C GLN A 250 12.29 24.81 7.81
N LEU A 251 10.96 24.98 7.66
CA LEU A 251 10.35 26.30 7.66
C LEU A 251 10.48 27.01 9.01
N GLU A 252 10.34 26.27 10.11
CA GLU A 252 10.55 26.81 11.45
C GLU A 252 11.99 27.30 11.64
N ASP A 253 12.98 26.51 11.22
CA ASP A 253 14.40 26.85 11.33
C ASP A 253 14.75 28.09 10.50
N VAL A 254 14.25 28.16 9.26
CA VAL A 254 14.45 29.33 8.39
C VAL A 254 13.75 30.56 8.97
N ALA A 255 12.53 30.42 9.52
CA ALA A 255 11.82 31.53 10.17
C ALA A 255 12.57 32.09 11.38
N LYS A 256 13.21 31.21 12.19
CA LYS A 256 14.08 31.64 13.30
C LYS A 256 15.26 32.45 12.78
N VAL A 257 16.00 31.92 11.81
CA VAL A 257 17.18 32.58 11.22
C VAL A 257 16.82 33.93 10.59
N ASP A 258 15.70 34.00 9.87
CA ASP A 258 15.23 35.24 9.23
C ASP A 258 14.85 36.31 10.27
N LYS A 259 14.15 35.93 11.36
CA LYS A 259 13.86 36.84 12.49
C LYS A 259 15.14 37.39 13.13
N TYR A 260 16.15 36.55 13.37
CA TYR A 260 17.44 37.01 13.91
C TYR A 260 18.17 37.96 12.95
N SER A 261 18.15 37.66 11.65
CA SER A 261 18.76 38.48 10.60
C SER A 261 18.10 39.86 10.50
N ARG A 262 16.77 39.92 10.52
CA ARG A 262 16.01 41.19 10.48
C ARG A 262 16.21 42.04 11.73
N SER A 263 16.23 41.43 12.92
CA SER A 263 16.51 42.13 14.18
C SER A 263 17.92 42.73 14.21
N ARG A 264 18.90 42.08 13.58
CA ARG A 264 20.27 42.59 13.46
C ARG A 264 20.41 43.68 12.39
N LYS A 265 19.67 43.57 11.27
CA LYS A 265 19.63 44.58 10.20
C LYS A 265 18.88 45.86 10.59
N LYS A 266 17.92 45.80 11.53
CA LYS A 266 17.29 47.00 12.12
C LYS A 266 18.29 47.93 12.83
N ALA A 267 19.52 47.48 13.12
CA ALA A 267 20.59 48.30 13.68
C ALA A 267 21.49 48.99 12.62
N VAL A 268 21.36 48.63 11.32
CA VAL A 268 22.18 49.18 10.22
C VAL A 268 21.26 49.48 9.02
N ALA A 269 20.69 50.68 9.03
CA ALA A 269 20.21 51.51 7.91
C ALA A 269 19.64 50.91 6.60
N VAL A 270 18.50 51.53 6.20
CA VAL A 270 18.04 51.85 4.84
C VAL A 270 17.71 50.69 3.90
N ALA A 271 16.42 50.62 3.58
CA ALA A 271 15.77 49.65 2.71
C ALA A 271 16.27 49.72 1.26
N VAL A 272 16.72 48.58 0.74
CA VAL A 272 16.56 48.25 -0.68
C VAL A 272 15.24 47.51 -0.78
N ASP A 273 14.21 48.26 -1.19
CA ASP A 273 12.84 47.79 -1.35
C ASP A 273 12.74 46.93 -2.62
N GLY A 274 12.19 45.71 -2.50
CA GLY A 274 11.85 44.85 -3.65
C GLY A 274 12.60 43.53 -3.83
N ALA A 275 13.64 43.22 -3.03
CA ALA A 275 14.32 41.92 -3.11
C ALA A 275 13.63 40.87 -2.23
N MET A 276 13.12 39.79 -2.83
CA MET A 276 12.50 38.67 -2.12
C MET A 276 13.44 38.10 -1.05
N SER A 277 12.94 38.01 0.18
CA SER A 277 13.71 37.48 1.31
C SER A 277 14.04 36.00 1.11
N ALA A 278 15.10 35.52 1.77
CA ALA A 278 15.47 34.10 1.72
C ALA A 278 14.31 33.19 2.18
N PHE A 279 13.57 33.62 3.21
CA PHE A 279 12.39 32.91 3.69
C PHE A 279 11.28 32.81 2.62
N GLU A 280 10.98 33.91 1.94
CA GLU A 280 9.98 33.91 0.87
C GLU A 280 10.40 33.01 -0.31
N LYS A 281 11.67 33.04 -0.72
CA LYS A 281 12.18 32.15 -1.78
C LYS A 281 12.03 30.69 -1.40
N ILE A 282 12.41 30.32 -0.18
CA ILE A 282 12.28 28.95 0.33
C ILE A 282 10.81 28.51 0.34
N LYS A 283 9.93 29.37 0.85
CA LYS A 283 8.48 29.11 0.87
C LYS A 283 7.91 28.91 -0.53
N LEU A 284 8.34 29.73 -1.50
CA LEU A 284 7.96 29.57 -2.91
C LEU A 284 8.46 28.25 -3.50
N GLN A 285 9.72 27.87 -3.26
CA GLN A 285 10.27 26.58 -3.71
C GLN A 285 9.47 25.41 -3.13
N MET A 286 9.19 25.43 -1.84
CA MET A 286 8.44 24.36 -1.18
C MET A 286 7.00 24.28 -1.70
N LYS A 287 6.36 25.43 -1.99
CA LYS A 287 5.04 25.44 -2.66
C LYS A 287 5.06 24.74 -4.02
N MET A 288 6.08 24.98 -4.84
CA MET A 288 6.23 24.29 -6.12
C MET A 288 6.52 22.80 -5.95
N ASP A 289 7.35 22.45 -4.96
CA ASP A 289 7.67 21.06 -4.65
C ASP A 289 6.43 20.28 -4.21
N VAL A 290 5.61 20.84 -3.31
CA VAL A 290 4.33 20.25 -2.88
C VAL A 290 3.36 20.12 -4.07
N GLY A 291 3.35 21.10 -4.97
CA GLY A 291 2.59 21.04 -6.22
C GLY A 291 2.99 19.90 -7.15
N GLN A 292 4.30 19.66 -7.31
CA GLN A 292 4.79 18.52 -8.07
C GLN A 292 4.50 17.20 -7.34
N PHE A 293 4.70 17.13 -6.03
CA PHE A 293 4.44 15.94 -5.24
C PHE A 293 2.98 15.47 -5.37
N LYS A 294 2.02 16.42 -5.37
CA LYS A 294 0.62 16.12 -5.64
C LYS A 294 0.44 15.46 -7.02
N ARG A 295 1.07 15.99 -8.07
CA ARG A 295 0.98 15.39 -9.43
C ARG A 295 1.55 13.98 -9.49
N GLU A 296 2.65 13.72 -8.77
CA GLU A 296 3.22 12.36 -8.67
C GLU A 296 2.23 11.40 -7.98
N MET A 297 1.52 11.88 -6.96
CA MET A 297 0.50 11.11 -6.27
C MET A 297 -0.69 10.81 -7.20
N ASP A 298 -1.20 11.82 -7.90
CA ASP A 298 -2.28 11.66 -8.88
C ASP A 298 -1.90 10.63 -9.97
N SER A 299 -0.65 10.67 -10.46
CA SER A 299 -0.12 9.71 -11.43
C SER A 299 -0.11 8.27 -10.89
N LEU A 300 0.28 8.08 -9.63
CA LEU A 300 0.29 6.76 -8.98
C LEU A 300 -1.09 6.11 -8.92
N PHE A 301 -2.14 6.92 -8.75
CA PHE A 301 -3.53 6.47 -8.76
C PHE A 301 -4.09 6.30 -10.18
N ALA A 302 -3.72 7.18 -11.11
CA ALA A 302 -4.14 7.10 -12.50
C ALA A 302 -3.59 5.87 -13.23
N ALA A 303 -2.37 5.44 -12.88
CA ALA A 303 -1.69 4.27 -13.48
C ALA A 303 -2.43 2.92 -13.33
N GLY A 304 -3.56 2.87 -12.61
CA GLY A 304 -4.40 1.67 -12.45
C GLY A 304 -5.88 1.85 -12.81
N ILE A 305 -6.29 3.01 -13.36
CA ILE A 305 -7.70 3.31 -13.66
C ILE A 305 -7.81 3.70 -15.13
N ASN A 306 -7.88 2.71 -16.02
CA ASN A 306 -8.54 2.89 -17.30
C ASN A 306 -9.85 2.09 -17.28
N ASN A 307 -10.95 2.83 -17.47
CA ASN A 307 -12.38 2.47 -17.52
C ASN A 307 -13.19 2.30 -16.22
N ASP A 308 -14.07 3.30 -16.08
CA ASP A 308 -15.48 3.34 -15.67
C ASP A 308 -15.93 2.99 -14.26
N GLY A 309 -16.73 3.93 -13.73
CA GLY A 309 -18.00 3.59 -13.11
C GLY A 309 -18.04 3.74 -11.59
N ASN A 310 -18.69 4.83 -11.19
CA ASN A 310 -19.34 5.07 -9.90
C ASN A 310 -19.91 3.79 -9.23
N ASP A 311 -19.64 3.58 -7.93
CA ASP A 311 -20.67 3.34 -6.89
C ASP A 311 -20.08 3.09 -5.48
N GLY A 312 -20.85 3.50 -4.48
CA GLY A 312 -20.44 3.79 -3.10
C GLY A 312 -20.56 2.67 -2.06
N ASN A 313 -20.65 3.15 -0.80
CA ASN A 313 -20.68 2.47 0.53
C ASN A 313 -19.27 2.30 1.17
N GLY A 314 -18.76 3.17 2.08
CA GLY A 314 -19.39 3.88 3.23
C GLY A 314 -19.42 2.92 4.43
N GLU A 315 -18.54 2.89 5.43
CA GLU A 315 -18.19 3.94 6.40
C GLU A 315 -16.74 3.83 6.97
N LYS A 316 -15.94 2.84 6.55
CA LYS A 316 -14.49 2.75 6.95
C LYS A 316 -13.52 3.14 5.83
N LYS A 317 -14.04 3.42 4.64
CA LYS A 317 -13.31 3.61 3.38
C LYS A 317 -12.98 5.06 3.07
N GLU A 318 -13.52 5.99 3.86
CA GLU A 318 -13.37 7.43 3.68
C GLU A 318 -12.17 7.99 4.45
N THR A 319 -11.77 7.35 5.55
CA THR A 319 -10.73 7.88 6.45
C THR A 319 -9.36 8.02 5.79
N ALA A 320 -8.83 7.01 5.08
CA ALA A 320 -7.48 7.10 4.50
C ALA A 320 -7.41 8.07 3.31
N ALA A 321 -8.46 8.12 2.48
CA ALA A 321 -8.54 9.08 1.38
C ALA A 321 -8.70 10.51 1.90
N VAL A 322 -9.57 10.71 2.91
CA VAL A 322 -9.71 11.99 3.61
C VAL A 322 -8.39 12.40 4.27
N VAL A 323 -7.70 11.49 4.97
CA VAL A 323 -6.42 11.80 5.61
C VAL A 323 -5.33 12.19 4.61
N VAL A 324 -5.29 11.56 3.42
CA VAL A 324 -4.36 11.96 2.36
C VAL A 324 -4.72 13.35 1.82
N VAL A 325 -6.01 13.67 1.64
CA VAL A 325 -6.47 14.99 1.22
C VAL A 325 -6.16 16.04 2.28
N GLU A 326 -6.56 15.82 3.53
CA GLU A 326 -6.28 16.69 4.68
C GLU A 326 -4.78 16.88 4.90
N GLY A 327 -3.98 15.82 4.74
CA GLY A 327 -2.53 15.90 4.86
C GLY A 327 -1.90 16.73 3.74
N LEU A 328 -2.44 16.65 2.51
CA LEU A 328 -2.01 17.50 1.40
C LEU A 328 -2.41 18.94 1.65
N GLU A 329 -3.63 19.19 2.12
CA GLU A 329 -4.10 20.51 2.51
C GLU A 329 -3.25 21.11 3.64
N ALA A 330 -2.91 20.33 4.66
CA ALA A 330 -2.01 20.73 5.74
C ALA A 330 -0.61 21.07 5.22
N LEU A 331 -0.07 20.24 4.31
CA LEU A 331 1.22 20.49 3.67
C LEU A 331 1.20 21.74 2.78
N TYR A 332 0.08 22.00 2.08
CA TYR A 332 -0.13 23.23 1.32
C TYR A 332 -0.26 24.46 2.23
N ALA A 333 -1.05 24.35 3.31
CA ALA A 333 -1.24 25.42 4.28
C ALA A 333 0.07 25.84 4.94
N LEU A 334 0.97 24.88 5.17
CA LEU A 334 2.31 25.13 5.72
C LEU A 334 3.17 26.02 4.80
N VAL A 335 3.00 25.92 3.49
CA VAL A 335 3.83 26.61 2.47
C VAL A 335 3.12 27.81 1.82
N LEU A 336 1.88 28.14 2.20
CA LEU A 336 1.11 29.30 1.74
C LEU A 336 1.34 30.53 2.62
#